data_AF-A0A0U4WC47-F1
#
_entry.id   AF-A0A0U4WC47-F1
#
_cell.length_a   1.000
_cell.length_b   1.000
_cell.length_c   1.000
_cell.angle_alpha   90.00
_cell.angle_beta   90.00
_cell.angle_gamma   90.00
#
_symmetry.space_group_name_H-M   'P 1'
#
loop_
_entity.id
_entity.type
_entity.pdbx_description
1 polymer ?
#
loop_
_entity_poly.entity_id
_entity_poly.type
_entity_poly.pdbx_seq_one_letter_code
_entity_poly.pdbx_strand_id
1 'polypeptide(L)'
;MKNLPPKRRLFSVIAVILIILVFYIGDFINHYKFNRDLKSYVAESVAPKIKGVKEFSLSGPKLKNLNLTFGEDFDQLSLEDKYIFLKPIMNDYESKRSWLISKYNLYGKKTTIDEIVLPNIMINTNKGTYEYGSTNSLTEPNGDLHLESELDGTDEKNRQELEYKEKNIGSLPPYNGMLESDISKSSWGSPTSIEYSKNYDQMRPDRRYKWYKWITKDSNGRITEIKSLVVEQGSVLGDPAMSKYYQQ
;
A
#
# COMPACT_ATOMS: atom_id res chain seq x y z
N MET A 1 -38.74 46.81 -40.76
CA MET A 1 -37.90 45.89 -41.56
C MET A 1 -37.09 45.03 -40.58
N LYS A 2 -37.23 43.69 -40.63
CA LYS A 2 -36.40 42.78 -39.82
C LYS A 2 -35.02 42.67 -40.50
N ASN A 3 -33.97 43.15 -39.83
CA ASN A 3 -32.59 43.00 -40.29
C ASN A 3 -32.24 41.50 -40.35
N LEU A 4 -32.17 40.93 -41.55
CA LEU A 4 -31.62 39.59 -41.73
C LEU A 4 -30.15 39.62 -41.31
N PRO A 5 -29.69 38.65 -40.49
CA PRO A 5 -28.28 38.59 -40.11
C PRO A 5 -27.42 38.43 -41.38
N PRO A 6 -26.29 39.15 -41.47
CA PRO A 6 -25.44 39.09 -42.65
C PRO A 6 -25.00 37.64 -42.89
N LYS A 7 -25.16 37.13 -44.12
CA LYS A 7 -24.93 35.72 -44.50
C LYS A 7 -23.64 35.13 -43.90
N ARG A 8 -22.56 35.91 -43.80
CA ARG A 8 -21.28 35.51 -43.18
C ARG A 8 -21.40 35.10 -41.70
N ARG A 9 -22.27 35.73 -40.90
CA ARG A 9 -22.53 35.36 -39.50
C ARG A 9 -23.28 34.03 -39.36
N LEU A 10 -24.15 33.71 -40.31
CA LEU A 10 -24.86 32.43 -40.32
C LEU A 10 -23.91 31.27 -40.64
N PHE A 11 -23.02 31.44 -41.62
CA PHE A 11 -21.98 30.45 -41.94
C PHE A 11 -21.01 30.22 -40.79
N SER A 12 -20.58 31.27 -40.07
CA SER A 12 -19.69 31.10 -38.92
C SER A 12 -20.36 30.36 -37.76
N VAL A 13 -21.66 30.58 -37.51
CA VAL A 13 -22.39 29.86 -36.46
C VAL A 13 -22.54 28.38 -36.82
N ILE A 14 -22.89 28.07 -38.08
CA ILE A 14 -22.99 26.68 -38.56
C ILE A 14 -21.63 25.98 -38.48
N ALA A 15 -20.54 26.64 -38.86
CA ALA A 15 -19.20 26.08 -38.75
C ALA A 15 -18.79 25.77 -37.30
N VAL A 16 -19.10 26.64 -36.34
CA VAL A 16 -18.85 26.39 -34.91
C VAL A 16 -19.66 25.21 -34.40
N ILE A 17 -20.94 25.10 -34.78
CA ILE A 17 -21.80 23.97 -34.41
C ILE A 17 -21.24 22.66 -34.98
N LEU A 18 -20.79 22.65 -36.23
CA LEU A 18 -20.19 21.48 -36.86
C LEU A 18 -18.89 21.06 -36.18
N ILE A 19 -18.03 22.02 -35.82
CA ILE A 19 -16.79 21.75 -35.08
C ILE A 19 -17.11 21.11 -33.72
N ILE A 20 -18.04 21.71 -32.96
CA ILE A 20 -18.50 21.18 -31.67
C ILE A 20 -19.04 19.76 -31.83
N LEU A 21 -19.87 19.51 -32.85
CA LEU A 21 -20.45 18.20 -33.14
C LEU A 21 -19.36 17.15 -33.44
N VAL A 22 -18.35 17.50 -34.23
CA VAL A 22 -17.21 16.62 -34.55
C VAL A 22 -16.44 16.24 -33.27
N PHE A 23 -16.20 17.20 -32.38
CA PHE A 23 -15.57 16.90 -31.08
C PHE A 23 -16.41 15.93 -30.24
N TYR A 24 -17.72 16.18 -30.10
CA TYR A 24 -18.62 15.29 -29.36
C TYR A 24 -18.69 13.87 -29.94
N ILE A 25 -18.69 13.74 -31.28
CA ILE A 25 -18.67 12.44 -31.95
C ILE A 25 -17.35 11.71 -31.68
N GLY A 26 -16.22 12.42 -31.73
CA GLY A 26 -14.91 11.87 -31.41
C GLY A 26 -14.84 11.31 -29.99
N ASP A 27 -15.30 12.08 -29.01
CA ASP A 27 -15.36 11.67 -27.61
C ASP A 27 -16.28 10.46 -27.40
N PHE A 28 -17.45 10.45 -28.05
CA PHE A 28 -18.38 9.33 -28.02
C PHE A 28 -17.76 8.05 -28.58
N ILE A 29 -17.08 8.13 -29.73
CA ILE A 29 -16.40 6.98 -30.35
C ILE A 29 -15.31 6.43 -29.43
N ASN A 30 -14.51 7.31 -28.82
CA ASN A 30 -13.45 6.92 -27.89
C ASN A 30 -14.03 6.24 -26.64
N HIS A 31 -15.11 6.78 -26.08
CA HIS A 31 -15.80 6.18 -24.93
C HIS A 31 -16.39 4.80 -25.28
N TYR A 32 -17.02 4.66 -26.45
CA TYR A 32 -17.55 3.39 -26.92
C TYR A 32 -16.46 2.32 -27.10
N LYS A 33 -15.34 2.69 -27.75
CA LYS A 33 -14.19 1.78 -27.93
C LYS A 33 -13.57 1.37 -26.59
N PHE A 34 -13.44 2.30 -25.65
CA PHE A 34 -12.98 2.01 -24.29
C PHE A 34 -13.88 0.98 -23.59
N ASN A 35 -15.19 1.22 -23.57
CA ASN A 35 -16.14 0.32 -22.91
C ASN A 35 -16.12 -1.09 -23.52
N ARG A 36 -16.12 -1.18 -24.85
CA ARG A 36 -16.07 -2.45 -25.57
C ARG A 36 -14.77 -3.20 -25.28
N ASP A 37 -13.63 -2.56 -25.45
CA ASP A 37 -12.33 -3.22 -25.32
C ASP A 37 -12.04 -3.65 -23.87
N LEU A 38 -12.44 -2.85 -22.88
CA LEU A 38 -12.29 -3.23 -21.47
C LEU A 38 -13.21 -4.42 -21.13
N LYS A 39 -14.46 -4.41 -21.61
CA LYS A 39 -15.41 -5.51 -21.40
C LYS A 39 -14.91 -6.81 -22.05
N SER A 40 -14.41 -6.75 -23.29
CA SER A 40 -13.81 -7.90 -23.98
C SER A 40 -12.61 -8.43 -23.21
N TYR A 41 -11.71 -7.56 -22.76
CA TYR A 41 -10.56 -7.98 -21.98
C TYR A 41 -10.95 -8.69 -20.67
N VAL A 42 -11.93 -8.15 -19.92
CA VAL A 42 -12.38 -8.81 -18.69
C VAL A 42 -13.00 -10.17 -18.99
N ALA A 43 -13.81 -10.28 -20.05
CA ALA A 43 -14.40 -11.53 -20.49
C ALA A 43 -13.38 -12.59 -20.92
N GLU A 44 -12.32 -12.18 -21.61
CA GLU A 44 -11.36 -13.09 -22.27
C GLU A 44 -10.15 -13.40 -21.39
N SER A 45 -9.73 -12.46 -20.54
CA SER A 45 -8.43 -12.52 -19.84
C SER A 45 -8.53 -12.53 -18.31
N VAL A 46 -9.58 -11.96 -17.73
CA VAL A 46 -9.72 -11.81 -16.28
C VAL A 46 -10.71 -12.86 -15.75
N ALA A 47 -12.00 -12.74 -16.08
CA ALA A 47 -13.06 -13.60 -15.56
C ALA A 47 -12.78 -15.11 -15.68
N PRO A 48 -12.23 -15.64 -16.80
CA PRO A 48 -11.94 -17.07 -16.93
C PRO A 48 -10.88 -17.59 -15.94
N LYS A 49 -10.01 -16.72 -15.42
CA LYS A 49 -8.97 -17.09 -14.45
C LYS A 49 -9.50 -17.09 -13.01
N ILE A 50 -10.66 -16.50 -12.78
CA ILE A 50 -11.23 -16.33 -11.45
C ILE A 50 -12.14 -17.53 -11.15
N LYS A 51 -11.60 -18.52 -10.44
CA LYS A 51 -12.35 -19.71 -10.03
C LYS A 51 -13.55 -19.29 -9.17
N GLY A 52 -14.75 -19.81 -9.50
CA GLY A 52 -15.96 -19.59 -8.71
C GLY A 52 -16.74 -18.32 -9.03
N VAL A 53 -16.30 -17.49 -9.99
CA VAL A 53 -17.11 -16.38 -10.51
C VAL A 53 -18.27 -16.92 -11.32
N LYS A 54 -19.48 -16.51 -10.95
CA LYS A 54 -20.71 -16.83 -11.68
C LYS A 54 -20.95 -15.84 -12.80
N GLU A 55 -20.80 -14.55 -12.48
CA GLU A 55 -21.08 -13.45 -13.38
C GLU A 55 -20.14 -12.28 -13.11
N PHE A 56 -19.92 -11.44 -14.11
CA PHE A 56 -19.20 -10.18 -13.94
C PHE A 56 -19.93 -9.04 -14.67
N SER A 57 -19.75 -7.82 -14.18
CA SER A 57 -20.17 -6.60 -14.87
C SER A 57 -19.19 -5.45 -14.61
N LEU A 58 -19.28 -4.40 -15.43
CA LEU A 58 -18.48 -3.19 -15.28
C LEU A 58 -19.41 -2.01 -15.03
N SER A 59 -19.07 -1.15 -14.07
CA SER A 59 -19.91 -0.01 -13.70
C SER A 59 -19.12 1.21 -13.21
N GLY A 60 -19.84 2.32 -13.02
CA GLY A 60 -19.25 3.57 -12.54
C GLY A 60 -18.51 4.38 -13.63
N PRO A 61 -18.05 5.59 -13.28
CA PRO A 61 -17.36 6.48 -14.21
C PRO A 61 -16.09 5.84 -14.73
N LYS A 62 -15.90 5.89 -16.06
CA LYS A 62 -14.81 5.22 -16.77
C LYS A 62 -14.65 3.75 -16.34
N LEU A 63 -15.78 3.08 -16.09
CA LEU A 63 -15.84 1.70 -15.65
C LEU A 63 -14.86 1.47 -14.49
N LYS A 64 -15.00 2.21 -13.40
CA LYS A 64 -14.10 2.08 -12.25
C LYS A 64 -14.35 0.81 -11.44
N ASN A 65 -15.58 0.31 -11.46
CA ASN A 65 -15.97 -0.85 -10.68
C ASN A 65 -15.96 -2.10 -11.58
N LEU A 66 -15.14 -3.07 -11.22
CA LEU A 66 -15.25 -4.46 -11.68
C LEU A 66 -16.15 -5.21 -10.68
N ASN A 67 -17.40 -5.44 -11.06
CA ASN A 67 -18.33 -6.20 -10.22
C ASN A 67 -18.18 -7.69 -10.53
N LEU A 68 -17.94 -8.50 -9.51
CA LEU A 68 -17.85 -9.95 -9.59
C LEU A 68 -18.90 -10.56 -8.67
N THR A 69 -19.65 -11.55 -9.17
CA THR A 69 -20.63 -12.29 -8.38
C THR A 69 -20.08 -13.69 -8.10
N PHE A 70 -20.01 -14.05 -6.81
CA PHE A 70 -19.49 -15.35 -6.36
C PHE A 70 -20.57 -16.22 -5.72
N GLY A 71 -20.24 -17.51 -5.54
CA GLY A 71 -20.96 -18.40 -4.62
C GLY A 71 -20.52 -18.21 -3.16
N GLU A 72 -20.96 -19.14 -2.29
CA GLU A 72 -20.65 -19.11 -0.86
C GLU A 72 -19.17 -19.34 -0.54
N ASP A 73 -18.40 -19.89 -1.48
CA ASP A 73 -16.98 -20.22 -1.30
C ASP A 73 -16.12 -18.99 -0.98
N PHE A 74 -16.46 -17.82 -1.53
CA PHE A 74 -15.70 -16.59 -1.26
C PHE A 74 -15.87 -16.13 0.20
N ASP A 75 -17.07 -16.31 0.76
CA ASP A 75 -17.37 -15.92 2.14
C ASP A 75 -16.65 -16.81 3.17
N GLN A 76 -16.15 -17.99 2.76
CA GLN A 76 -15.42 -18.93 3.62
C GLN A 76 -13.92 -18.61 3.70
N LEU A 77 -13.39 -17.77 2.80
CA LEU A 77 -11.99 -17.39 2.80
C LEU A 77 -11.64 -16.52 4.01
N SER A 78 -10.44 -16.69 4.55
CA SER A 78 -9.86 -15.75 5.52
C SER A 78 -9.67 -14.36 4.88
N LEU A 79 -9.48 -13.32 5.68
CA LEU A 79 -9.19 -11.97 5.17
C LEU A 79 -7.91 -11.95 4.32
N GLU A 80 -6.88 -12.67 4.77
CA GLU A 80 -5.61 -12.85 4.05
C GLU A 80 -5.83 -13.55 2.70
N ASP A 81 -6.58 -14.65 2.68
CA ASP A 81 -6.87 -15.37 1.44
C ASP A 81 -7.68 -14.52 0.44
N LYS A 82 -8.67 -13.76 0.93
CA LYS A 82 -9.42 -12.80 0.10
C LYS A 82 -8.49 -11.77 -0.51
N TYR A 83 -7.56 -11.24 0.27
CA TYR A 83 -6.58 -10.27 -0.17
C TYR A 83 -5.61 -10.83 -1.22
N ILE A 84 -4.98 -11.97 -0.94
CA ILE A 84 -4.05 -12.66 -1.86
C ILE A 84 -4.75 -12.97 -3.18
N PHE A 85 -6.01 -13.36 -3.13
CA PHE A 85 -6.83 -13.65 -4.29
C PHE A 85 -7.17 -12.39 -5.12
N LEU A 86 -7.56 -11.29 -4.48
CA LEU A 86 -8.03 -10.08 -5.16
C LEU A 86 -6.89 -9.18 -5.68
N LYS A 87 -5.76 -9.09 -4.97
CA LYS A 87 -4.62 -8.26 -5.34
C LYS A 87 -4.15 -8.44 -6.80
N PRO A 88 -3.87 -9.66 -7.31
CA PRO A 88 -3.45 -9.83 -8.69
C PRO A 88 -4.54 -9.44 -9.71
N ILE A 89 -5.81 -9.66 -9.38
CA ILE A 89 -6.95 -9.29 -10.24
C ILE A 89 -7.03 -7.76 -10.36
N MET A 90 -6.91 -7.05 -9.25
CA MET A 90 -6.91 -5.58 -9.22
C MET A 90 -5.77 -5.02 -10.06
N ASN A 91 -4.55 -5.52 -9.86
CA ASN A 91 -3.37 -5.06 -10.60
C ASN A 91 -3.53 -5.22 -12.12
N ASP A 92 -4.01 -6.38 -12.57
CA ASP A 92 -4.23 -6.66 -14.00
C ASP A 92 -5.33 -5.73 -14.57
N TYR A 93 -6.44 -5.60 -13.84
CA TYR A 93 -7.56 -4.74 -14.22
C TYR A 93 -7.18 -3.25 -14.29
N GLU A 94 -6.53 -2.72 -13.25
CA GLU A 94 -6.09 -1.33 -13.17
C GLU A 94 -5.08 -1.00 -14.27
N SER A 95 -4.10 -1.88 -14.48
CA SER A 95 -3.10 -1.73 -15.54
C SER A 95 -3.76 -1.62 -16.92
N LYS A 96 -4.67 -2.55 -17.25
CA LYS A 96 -5.36 -2.53 -18.54
C LYS A 96 -6.29 -1.33 -18.68
N ARG A 97 -7.06 -1.01 -17.65
CA ARG A 97 -7.98 0.13 -17.63
C ARG A 97 -7.22 1.44 -17.85
N SER A 98 -6.12 1.64 -17.14
CA SER A 98 -5.27 2.83 -17.27
C SER A 98 -4.68 2.95 -18.68
N TRP A 99 -4.19 1.84 -19.25
CA TRP A 99 -3.73 1.82 -20.63
C TRP A 99 -4.83 2.19 -21.63
N LEU A 100 -6.05 1.67 -21.48
CA LEU A 100 -7.18 2.00 -22.36
C LEU A 100 -7.64 3.45 -22.22
N ILE A 101 -7.65 4.00 -21.00
CA ILE A 101 -7.90 5.43 -20.75
C ILE A 101 -6.90 6.28 -21.54
N SER A 102 -5.62 5.90 -21.49
CA SER A 102 -4.55 6.56 -22.23
C SER A 102 -4.74 6.45 -23.74
N LYS A 103 -4.95 5.24 -24.24
CA LYS A 103 -5.13 4.92 -25.67
C LYS A 103 -6.28 5.70 -26.30
N TYR A 104 -7.38 5.88 -25.56
CA TYR A 104 -8.58 6.56 -26.04
C TYR A 104 -8.67 8.03 -25.61
N ASN A 105 -7.58 8.59 -25.07
CA ASN A 105 -7.49 9.99 -24.62
C ASN A 105 -8.65 10.40 -23.70
N LEU A 106 -9.06 9.52 -22.78
CA LEU A 106 -10.16 9.75 -21.85
C LEU A 106 -9.73 10.47 -20.56
N TYR A 107 -8.61 11.18 -20.60
CA TYR A 107 -8.22 12.09 -19.52
C TYR A 107 -9.24 13.24 -19.48
N GLY A 108 -9.64 13.65 -18.28
CA GLY A 108 -10.55 14.80 -18.11
C GLY A 108 -9.97 16.08 -18.75
N LYS A 109 -10.74 17.16 -18.76
CA LYS A 109 -10.20 18.44 -19.24
C LYS A 109 -9.01 18.79 -18.34
N LYS A 110 -7.82 19.00 -18.93
CA LYS A 110 -6.54 19.31 -18.24
C LYS A 110 -6.59 20.51 -17.27
N THR A 111 -7.69 21.25 -17.24
CA THR A 111 -7.90 22.48 -16.46
C THR A 111 -8.60 22.27 -15.12
N THR A 112 -9.16 21.08 -14.89
CA THR A 112 -9.71 20.68 -13.60
C THR A 112 -8.82 19.57 -13.05
N ILE A 113 -8.63 19.52 -11.74
CA ILE A 113 -8.01 18.39 -11.02
C ILE A 113 -9.00 17.22 -11.16
N ASP A 114 -9.21 16.77 -12.40
CA ASP A 114 -10.28 15.85 -12.79
C ASP A 114 -9.91 14.46 -12.27
N GLU A 115 -10.49 14.18 -11.10
CA GLU A 115 -10.77 12.87 -10.51
C GLU A 115 -9.74 11.79 -10.84
N ILE A 116 -8.83 11.56 -9.90
CA ILE A 116 -8.16 10.26 -9.79
C ILE A 116 -9.28 9.23 -9.54
N VAL A 117 -9.80 8.64 -10.62
CA VAL A 117 -10.83 7.60 -10.53
C VAL A 117 -10.14 6.27 -10.27
N LEU A 118 -9.85 6.02 -8.99
CA LEU A 118 -9.31 4.75 -8.51
C LEU A 118 -10.31 3.62 -8.79
N PRO A 119 -9.84 2.49 -9.36
CA PRO A 119 -10.70 1.34 -9.59
C PRO A 119 -10.95 0.56 -8.30
N ASN A 120 -12.13 -0.07 -8.26
CA ASN A 120 -12.56 -0.97 -7.20
C ASN A 120 -13.00 -2.31 -7.82
N ILE A 121 -12.78 -3.41 -7.10
CA ILE A 121 -13.46 -4.67 -7.34
C ILE A 121 -14.61 -4.75 -6.34
N MET A 122 -15.83 -4.87 -6.82
CA MET A 122 -17.01 -5.09 -5.99
C MET A 122 -17.33 -6.58 -6.01
N ILE A 123 -17.27 -7.25 -4.87
CA ILE A 123 -17.55 -8.68 -4.75
C ILE A 123 -18.93 -8.86 -4.14
N ASN A 124 -19.88 -9.31 -4.95
CA ASN A 124 -21.25 -9.58 -4.51
C ASN A 124 -21.39 -11.06 -4.14
N THR A 125 -21.76 -11.32 -2.90
CA THR A 125 -22.07 -12.65 -2.37
C THR A 125 -23.48 -12.67 -1.77
N ASN A 126 -23.90 -13.81 -1.24
CA ASN A 126 -25.18 -13.92 -0.54
C ASN A 126 -25.17 -13.17 0.81
N LYS A 127 -23.99 -12.90 1.38
CA LYS A 127 -23.83 -12.17 2.65
C LYS A 127 -23.74 -10.66 2.48
N GLY A 128 -23.58 -10.18 1.25
CA GLY A 128 -23.55 -8.77 0.91
C GLY A 128 -22.42 -8.44 -0.07
N THR A 129 -21.96 -7.19 -0.04
CA THR A 129 -20.96 -6.70 -0.98
C THR A 129 -19.67 -6.36 -0.26
N TYR A 130 -18.56 -6.96 -0.71
CA TYR A 130 -17.22 -6.52 -0.34
C TYR A 130 -16.70 -5.51 -1.37
N GLU A 131 -15.88 -4.57 -0.93
CA GLU A 131 -15.19 -3.62 -1.81
C GLU A 131 -13.69 -3.75 -1.63
N TYR A 132 -12.97 -4.11 -2.70
CA TYR A 132 -11.52 -4.11 -2.73
C TYR A 132 -11.01 -2.95 -3.57
N GLY A 133 -10.35 -1.99 -2.92
CA GLY A 133 -9.84 -0.78 -3.55
C GLY A 133 -8.41 -0.94 -4.07
N SER A 134 -8.05 -0.16 -5.09
CA SER A 134 -6.67 -0.15 -5.63
C SER A 134 -5.61 0.37 -4.65
N THR A 135 -6.03 0.89 -3.50
CA THR A 135 -5.19 1.23 -2.34
C THR A 135 -4.90 0.04 -1.43
N ASN A 136 -5.08 -1.19 -1.92
CA ASN A 136 -4.87 -2.43 -1.16
C ASN A 136 -5.73 -2.51 0.11
N SER A 137 -6.97 -2.02 0.04
CA SER A 137 -7.93 -2.03 1.15
C SER A 137 -9.12 -2.93 0.85
N LEU A 138 -9.61 -3.65 1.85
CA LEU A 138 -10.80 -4.51 1.76
C LEU A 138 -11.86 -4.01 2.74
N THR A 139 -13.03 -3.64 2.23
CA THR A 139 -14.21 -3.31 3.05
C THR A 139 -15.17 -4.49 3.03
N GLU A 140 -15.60 -4.94 4.20
CA GLU A 140 -16.57 -6.02 4.38
C GLU A 140 -18.02 -5.52 4.25
N PRO A 141 -19.02 -6.42 4.06
CA PRO A 141 -20.43 -6.05 3.93
C PRO A 141 -21.01 -5.27 5.12
N ASN A 142 -20.43 -5.44 6.31
CA ASN A 142 -20.81 -4.70 7.52
C ASN A 142 -20.21 -3.28 7.59
N GLY A 143 -19.31 -2.92 6.65
CA GLY A 143 -18.62 -1.65 6.60
C GLY A 143 -17.24 -1.63 7.28
N ASP A 144 -16.77 -2.76 7.82
CA ASP A 144 -15.43 -2.84 8.42
C ASP A 144 -14.36 -2.74 7.33
N LEU A 145 -13.41 -1.83 7.53
CA LEU A 145 -12.33 -1.53 6.59
C LEU A 145 -11.02 -2.13 7.09
N HIS A 146 -10.40 -2.96 6.25
CA HIS A 146 -9.08 -3.54 6.47
C HIS A 146 -8.06 -2.94 5.52
N LEU A 147 -6.89 -2.59 6.04
CA LEU A 147 -5.76 -2.05 5.29
C LEU A 147 -4.72 -3.13 4.99
N GLU A 148 -3.83 -2.87 4.03
CA GLU A 148 -2.82 -3.83 3.59
C GLU A 148 -2.03 -4.49 4.73
N SER A 149 -1.67 -3.74 5.78
CA SER A 149 -0.90 -4.25 6.93
C SER A 149 -1.63 -5.33 7.74
N GLU A 150 -2.97 -5.25 7.79
CA GLU A 150 -3.82 -6.24 8.45
C GLU A 150 -4.04 -7.46 7.54
N LEU A 151 -4.02 -7.24 6.22
CA LEU A 151 -4.40 -8.22 5.21
C LEU A 151 -3.23 -9.09 4.74
N ASP A 152 -2.01 -8.57 4.76
CA ASP A 152 -0.80 -9.29 4.32
C ASP A 152 -0.13 -10.11 5.43
N GLY A 153 -0.74 -10.16 6.62
CA GLY A 153 -0.25 -10.91 7.78
C GLY A 153 0.96 -10.27 8.47
N THR A 154 1.43 -9.10 8.02
CA THR A 154 2.57 -8.40 8.59
C THR A 154 2.30 -8.00 10.04
N ASP A 155 1.10 -7.51 10.35
CA ASP A 155 0.75 -7.11 11.72
C ASP A 155 0.74 -8.30 12.70
N GLU A 156 0.21 -9.45 12.28
CA GLU A 156 0.23 -10.67 13.10
C GLU A 156 1.65 -11.18 13.30
N LYS A 157 2.46 -11.20 12.24
CA LYS A 157 3.86 -11.61 12.30
C LYS A 157 4.67 -10.68 13.22
N ASN A 158 4.48 -9.37 13.10
CA ASN A 158 5.12 -8.38 13.95
C ASN A 158 4.69 -8.56 15.42
N ARG A 159 3.41 -8.81 15.67
CA ARG A 159 2.89 -9.09 17.01
C ARG A 159 3.50 -10.35 17.62
N GLN A 160 3.54 -11.45 16.87
CA GLN A 160 4.15 -12.71 17.32
C GLN A 160 5.65 -12.55 17.59
N GLU A 161 6.36 -11.79 16.74
CA GLU A 161 7.78 -11.50 16.94
C GLU A 161 8.02 -10.67 18.21
N LEU A 162 7.19 -9.65 18.45
CA LEU A 162 7.23 -8.84 19.69
C LEU A 162 6.94 -9.69 20.92
N GLU A 163 5.86 -10.48 20.91
CA GLU A 163 5.53 -11.38 22.03
C GLU A 163 6.65 -12.38 22.31
N TYR A 164 7.25 -12.95 21.26
CA TYR A 164 8.39 -13.84 21.40
C TYR A 164 9.58 -13.11 22.04
N LYS A 165 9.90 -11.91 21.56
CA LYS A 165 11.00 -11.08 22.07
C LYS A 165 10.81 -10.67 23.53
N GLU A 166 9.59 -10.34 23.94
CA GLU A 166 9.25 -10.01 25.33
C GLU A 166 9.36 -11.22 26.26
N LYS A 167 8.79 -12.37 25.85
CA LYS A 167 8.84 -13.62 26.64
C LYS A 167 10.25 -14.18 26.78
N ASN A 168 11.10 -13.97 25.77
CA ASN A 168 12.44 -14.54 25.68
C ASN A 168 13.54 -13.50 25.91
N ILE A 169 13.23 -12.38 26.56
CA ILE A 169 14.17 -11.26 26.68
C ILE A 169 15.52 -11.68 27.26
N GLY A 170 15.53 -12.59 28.25
CA GLY A 170 16.74 -13.10 28.88
C GLY A 170 17.62 -14.01 28.03
N SER A 171 17.10 -14.59 26.96
CA SER A 171 17.87 -15.46 26.05
C SER A 171 18.31 -14.74 24.77
N LEU A 172 17.77 -13.55 24.50
CA LEU A 172 18.06 -12.78 23.29
C LEU A 172 19.10 -11.68 23.56
N PRO A 173 20.01 -11.40 22.61
CA PRO A 173 20.77 -10.15 22.67
C PRO A 173 19.80 -8.96 22.59
N PRO A 174 20.24 -7.75 22.97
CA PRO A 174 19.52 -6.52 22.63
C PRO A 174 19.14 -6.52 21.14
N TYR A 175 18.04 -5.86 20.77
CA TYR A 175 17.58 -5.76 19.39
C TYR A 175 17.02 -4.37 19.12
N ASN A 176 16.96 -3.97 17.85
CA ASN A 176 16.40 -2.68 17.45
C ASN A 176 14.96 -2.51 17.97
N GLY A 177 14.69 -1.40 18.66
CA GLY A 177 13.41 -1.12 19.30
C GLY A 177 13.24 -1.69 20.72
N MET A 178 14.22 -2.43 21.27
CA MET A 178 14.19 -2.84 22.68
C MET A 178 14.22 -1.60 23.59
N LEU A 179 13.41 -1.58 24.65
CA LEU A 179 13.42 -0.49 25.64
C LEU A 179 14.74 -0.46 26.42
N GLU A 180 15.23 0.75 26.71
CA GLU A 180 16.48 0.95 27.48
C GLU A 180 16.44 0.23 28.84
N SER A 181 15.28 0.22 29.49
CA SER A 181 15.04 -0.45 30.78
C SER A 181 15.26 -1.96 30.73
N ASP A 182 15.16 -2.57 29.55
CA ASP A 182 15.20 -4.01 29.37
C ASP A 182 16.56 -4.52 28.88
N ILE A 183 17.46 -3.63 28.47
CA ILE A 183 18.82 -3.98 28.02
C ILE A 183 19.55 -4.85 29.05
N SER A 184 19.47 -4.47 30.34
CA SER A 184 20.11 -5.19 31.44
C SER A 184 19.55 -6.59 31.69
N LYS A 185 18.32 -6.86 31.21
CA LYS A 185 17.64 -8.15 31.29
C LYS A 185 17.96 -9.05 30.11
N SER A 186 18.61 -8.53 29.06
CA SER A 186 18.99 -9.30 27.88
C SER A 186 20.09 -10.33 28.16
N SER A 187 20.38 -11.19 27.17
CA SER A 187 21.51 -12.14 27.23
C SER A 187 22.89 -11.45 27.32
N TRP A 188 22.97 -10.15 27.02
CA TRP A 188 24.20 -9.38 27.22
C TRP A 188 24.37 -8.90 28.67
N GLY A 189 23.31 -8.91 29.48
CA GLY A 189 23.35 -8.44 30.85
C GLY A 189 23.62 -6.93 30.97
N SER A 190 24.12 -6.49 32.13
CA SER A 190 24.40 -5.07 32.36
C SER A 190 25.65 -4.58 31.61
N PRO A 191 25.62 -3.37 31.03
CA PRO A 191 26.76 -2.81 30.30
C PRO A 191 27.95 -2.56 31.23
N THR A 192 29.16 -2.69 30.67
CA THR A 192 30.40 -2.32 31.37
C THR A 192 30.70 -0.83 31.29
N SER A 193 30.17 -0.14 30.27
CA SER A 193 30.35 1.30 30.06
C SER A 193 29.14 1.89 29.33
N ILE A 194 28.81 3.14 29.68
CA ILE A 194 27.81 3.95 29.00
C ILE A 194 28.46 5.29 28.65
N GLU A 195 28.52 5.60 27.36
CA GLU A 195 29.03 6.86 26.83
C GLU A 195 27.88 7.73 26.35
N TYR A 196 28.00 9.05 26.54
CA TYR A 196 26.96 10.01 26.18
C TYR A 196 27.40 10.88 25.01
N SER A 197 26.43 11.34 24.23
CA SER A 197 26.69 12.32 23.16
C SER A 197 27.22 13.63 23.73
N LYS A 198 28.05 14.31 22.94
CA LYS A 198 28.61 15.60 23.35
C LYS A 198 27.48 16.58 23.66
N ASN A 199 27.53 17.22 24.82
CA ASN A 199 26.51 18.14 25.33
C ASN A 199 25.12 17.48 25.53
N TYR A 200 25.08 16.20 25.92
CA TYR A 200 23.86 15.40 26.12
C TYR A 200 22.72 16.16 26.82
N ASP A 201 23.00 16.76 27.98
CA ASP A 201 21.97 17.44 28.79
C ASP A 201 21.44 18.72 28.14
N GLN A 202 22.23 19.34 27.24
CA GLN A 202 21.87 20.55 26.52
C GLN A 202 21.14 20.24 25.19
N MET A 203 21.17 18.99 24.73
CA MET A 203 20.45 18.57 23.54
C MET A 203 18.97 18.34 23.84
N ARG A 204 18.14 18.52 22.80
CA ARG A 204 16.73 18.11 22.86
C ARG A 204 16.64 16.58 23.02
N PRO A 205 15.64 16.04 23.73
CA PRO A 205 15.52 14.60 23.99
C PRO A 205 15.58 13.71 22.75
N ASP A 206 15.08 14.17 21.60
CA ASP A 206 15.12 13.50 20.29
C ASP A 206 16.50 13.47 19.63
N ARG A 207 17.49 14.17 20.18
CA ARG A 207 18.87 14.22 19.65
C ARG A 207 19.89 13.63 20.62
N ARG A 208 19.41 13.04 21.71
CA ARG A 208 20.22 12.48 22.79
C ARG A 208 20.54 11.03 22.51
N TYR A 209 21.82 10.76 22.25
CA TYR A 209 22.33 9.40 22.07
C TYR A 209 23.13 8.95 23.30
N LYS A 210 22.92 7.69 23.68
CA LYS A 210 23.76 6.94 24.63
C LYS A 210 24.36 5.73 23.91
N TRP A 211 25.64 5.46 24.10
CA TRP A 211 26.31 4.24 23.61
C TRP A 211 26.56 3.30 24.78
N TYR A 212 26.00 2.10 24.71
CA TYR A 212 26.20 1.05 25.70
C TYR A 212 27.29 0.12 25.19
N LYS A 213 28.24 -0.25 26.05
CA LYS A 213 29.36 -1.13 25.70
C LYS A 213 29.56 -2.25 26.72
N TRP A 214 29.83 -3.45 26.23
CA TRP A 214 30.28 -4.61 27.00
C TRP A 214 31.67 -4.98 26.51
N ILE A 215 32.67 -4.76 27.35
CA ILE A 215 34.08 -4.95 27.03
C ILE A 215 34.57 -6.21 27.73
N THR A 216 34.92 -7.23 26.94
CA THR A 216 35.52 -8.46 27.44
C THR A 216 37.05 -8.37 27.32
N LYS A 217 37.75 -8.79 28.37
CA LYS A 217 39.22 -8.81 28.42
C LYS A 217 39.73 -10.22 28.71
N ASP A 218 40.92 -10.54 28.18
CA ASP A 218 41.64 -11.77 28.52
C ASP A 218 42.31 -11.68 29.91
N SER A 219 42.97 -12.76 30.34
CA SER A 219 43.73 -12.81 31.60
C SER A 219 44.89 -11.80 31.67
N ASN A 220 45.34 -11.28 30.54
CA ASN A 220 46.40 -10.27 30.43
C ASN A 220 45.84 -8.84 30.35
N GLY A 221 44.52 -8.67 30.46
CA GLY A 221 43.85 -7.37 30.39
C GLY A 221 43.66 -6.82 28.96
N ARG A 222 43.95 -7.60 27.92
CA ARG A 222 43.75 -7.20 26.51
C ARG A 222 42.28 -7.33 26.13
N ILE A 223 41.74 -6.34 25.41
CA ILE A 223 40.36 -6.39 24.92
C ILE A 223 40.24 -7.47 23.85
N THR A 224 39.37 -8.45 24.07
CA THR A 224 39.10 -9.55 23.13
C THR A 224 37.83 -9.31 22.34
N GLU A 225 36.82 -8.68 22.96
CA GLU A 225 35.52 -8.42 22.35
C GLU A 225 34.91 -7.12 22.89
N ILE A 226 34.26 -6.35 22.01
CA ILE A 226 33.39 -5.24 22.36
C ILE A 226 32.03 -5.48 21.74
N LYS A 227 31.00 -5.62 22.57
CA LYS A 227 29.60 -5.52 22.13
C LYS A 227 29.13 -4.08 22.35
N SER A 228 28.38 -3.52 21.42
CA SER A 228 27.91 -2.15 21.52
C SER A 228 26.54 -1.94 20.90
N LEU A 229 25.79 -0.99 21.44
CA LEU A 229 24.52 -0.52 20.85
C LEU A 229 24.32 0.97 21.15
N VAL A 230 23.40 1.58 20.41
CA VAL A 230 22.99 2.98 20.58
C VAL A 230 21.58 3.01 21.16
N VAL A 231 21.31 3.92 22.08
CA VAL A 231 19.97 4.22 22.57
C VAL A 231 19.63 5.67 22.21
N GLU A 232 18.44 5.85 21.64
CA GLU A 232 17.82 7.14 21.33
C GLU A 232 16.39 7.11 21.89
N GLN A 233 15.97 8.19 22.57
CA GLN A 233 14.62 8.30 23.16
C GLN A 233 14.17 7.11 24.03
N GLY A 234 15.11 6.47 24.72
CA GLY A 234 14.82 5.33 25.61
C GLY A 234 14.60 4.00 24.89
N SER A 235 14.94 3.90 23.60
CA SER A 235 14.91 2.64 22.84
C SER A 235 16.23 2.39 22.10
N VAL A 236 16.58 1.12 21.91
CA VAL A 236 17.75 0.71 21.12
C VAL A 236 17.54 1.12 19.66
N LEU A 237 18.51 1.85 19.11
CA LEU A 237 18.53 2.33 17.73
C LEU A 237 19.50 1.50 16.89
N GLY A 238 18.97 0.83 15.88
CA GLY A 238 19.72 -0.01 14.95
C GLY A 238 20.14 -1.36 15.54
N ASP A 239 20.86 -2.13 14.74
CA ASP A 239 21.31 -3.44 15.15
C ASP A 239 22.52 -3.34 16.10
N PRO A 240 22.52 -4.10 17.21
CA PRO A 240 23.68 -4.19 18.09
C PRO A 240 24.89 -4.73 17.34
N ALA A 241 26.05 -4.12 17.57
CA ALA A 241 27.30 -4.49 16.93
C ALA A 241 28.19 -5.31 17.88
N MET A 242 28.93 -6.27 17.33
CA MET A 242 29.93 -7.05 18.05
C MET A 242 31.24 -7.04 17.28
N SER A 243 32.31 -6.56 17.91
CA SER A 243 33.65 -6.50 17.35
C SER A 243 34.57 -7.43 18.12
N LYS A 244 35.21 -8.38 17.43
CA LYS A 244 36.19 -9.31 18.00
C LYS A 244 37.59 -8.90 17.52
N TYR A 245 38.52 -8.76 18.47
CA TYR A 245 39.87 -8.25 18.19
C TYR A 245 40.95 -9.34 18.22
N TYR A 246 40.66 -10.47 18.87
CA TYR A 246 41.53 -11.65 18.89
C TYR A 246 40.67 -12.91 18.77
N GLN A 247 40.96 -13.76 17.77
CA GLN A 247 40.43 -15.12 17.70
C GLN A 247 41.33 -16.00 18.57
N GLN A 248 40.72 -16.76 19.48
CA GLN A 248 41.36 -17.96 20.04
C GLN A 248 41.32 -19.08 19.01
#